data_AF-A0A2R8FZ38-F1
#
_entry.id   AF-A0A2R8FZ38-F1
#
_cell.length_a   1.000
_cell.length_b   1.000
_cell.length_c   1.000
_cell.angle_alpha   90.00
_cell.angle_beta   90.00
_cell.angle_gamma   90.00
#
_symmetry.space_group_name_H-M   'P 1'
#
loop_
_entity.id
_entity.type
_entity.pdbx_description
1 polymer ?
#
loop_
_entity_poly.entity_id
_entity_poly.type
_entity_poly.pdbx_seq_one_letter_code
_entity_poly.pdbx_strand_id
1 'polypeptide(L)'
;EKSDFLEVAYLLIYGELPSSEQYNNFTKKVAVHSLMNERLHYLFQTFCNSSHPMAIMLAAVGSLSAFYPDLLKFKEADYELTAIRMIAKIPTIAAMSYKYSIGQPFIYPDNSLDFTENFLRMMFATPCTKYEVNPVIKNALNKIFILHADHEQNASTSTVRIAGSSGANPFACISTGIASLWGPAHGGANE
;
A
#
# COMPACT_ATOMS: atom_id res chain seq x y z
N GLU A 1 17.26 -12.15 3.99
CA GLU A 1 18.13 -12.25 2.80
C GLU A 1 17.59 -13.11 1.67
N LYS A 2 16.89 -14.22 1.96
CA LYS A 2 16.39 -15.18 0.96
C LYS A 2 14.88 -15.09 0.66
N SER A 3 14.20 -14.08 1.21
CA SER A 3 12.75 -13.91 1.17
C SER A 3 12.40 -12.62 0.42
N ASP A 4 11.16 -12.54 -0.06
CA ASP A 4 10.57 -11.32 -0.62
C ASP A 4 9.50 -10.71 0.30
N PHE A 5 9.12 -9.48 0.01
CA PHE A 5 8.17 -8.74 0.82
C PHE A 5 6.80 -9.44 0.95
N LEU A 6 6.29 -10.10 -0.11
CA LEU A 6 4.99 -10.76 -0.05
C LEU A 6 5.03 -12.04 0.78
N GLU A 7 6.15 -12.76 0.77
CA GLU A 7 6.36 -13.90 1.66
C GLU A 7 6.41 -13.46 3.13
N VAL A 8 7.11 -12.35 3.43
CA VAL A 8 7.13 -11.75 4.78
C VAL A 8 5.76 -11.22 5.18
N ALA A 9 5.02 -10.57 4.28
CA ALA A 9 3.67 -10.11 4.56
C ALA A 9 2.72 -11.29 4.86
N TYR A 10 2.85 -12.40 4.13
CA TYR A 10 2.12 -13.64 4.44
C TYR A 10 2.47 -14.13 5.85
N LEU A 11 3.76 -14.24 6.17
CA LEU A 11 4.22 -14.65 7.51
C LEU A 11 3.63 -13.76 8.62
N LEU A 12 3.63 -12.45 8.45
CA LEU A 12 3.10 -11.51 9.44
C LEU A 12 1.58 -11.61 9.64
N ILE A 13 0.84 -11.94 8.57
CA ILE A 13 -0.62 -12.08 8.63
C ILE A 13 -1.04 -13.43 9.23
N TYR A 14 -0.40 -14.51 8.78
CA TYR A 14 -0.84 -15.89 9.08
C TYR A 14 -0.02 -16.58 10.16
N GLY A 15 1.13 -16.02 10.56
CA GLY A 15 2.00 -16.55 11.61
C GLY A 15 2.99 -17.63 11.15
N GLU A 16 2.88 -18.12 9.91
CA GLU A 16 3.76 -19.14 9.33
C GLU A 16 4.17 -18.78 7.91
N LEU A 17 5.32 -19.31 7.46
CA LEU A 17 5.76 -19.14 6.07
C LEU A 17 4.85 -19.94 5.14
N PRO A 18 4.49 -19.39 3.96
CA PRO A 18 3.62 -20.06 3.01
C PRO A 18 4.29 -21.27 2.35
N SER A 19 3.50 -22.29 2.03
CA SER A 19 3.88 -23.27 1.01
C SER A 19 3.92 -22.62 -0.38
N SER A 20 4.55 -23.28 -1.37
CA SER A 20 4.61 -22.75 -2.74
C SER A 20 3.23 -22.50 -3.34
N GLU A 21 2.24 -23.34 -3.03
CA GLU A 21 0.86 -23.15 -3.50
C GLU A 21 0.19 -21.95 -2.82
N GLN A 22 0.34 -21.83 -1.50
CA GLN A 22 -0.19 -20.70 -0.72
C GLN A 22 0.40 -19.38 -1.19
N TYR A 23 1.71 -19.34 -1.41
CA TYR A 23 2.42 -18.17 -1.91
C TYR A 23 1.93 -17.76 -3.31
N ASN A 24 1.81 -18.71 -4.24
CA ASN A 24 1.32 -18.43 -5.60
C ASN A 24 -0.13 -17.92 -5.60
N ASN A 25 -0.99 -18.46 -4.72
CA ASN A 25 -2.36 -17.98 -4.58
C ASN A 25 -2.38 -16.56 -3.98
N PHE A 26 -1.61 -16.32 -2.92
CA PHE A 26 -1.53 -15.03 -2.25
C PHE A 26 -1.03 -13.91 -3.18
N THR A 27 0.10 -14.14 -3.87
CA THR A 27 0.66 -13.18 -4.84
C THR A 27 -0.32 -12.86 -5.96
N LYS A 28 -1.01 -13.86 -6.50
CA LYS A 28 -2.05 -13.67 -7.53
C LYS A 28 -3.23 -12.84 -7.01
N LYS A 29 -3.73 -13.12 -5.80
CA LYS A 29 -4.79 -12.33 -5.17
C LYS A 29 -4.37 -10.87 -4.98
N VAL A 30 -3.14 -10.63 -4.51
CA VAL A 30 -2.58 -9.27 -4.36
C VAL A 30 -2.51 -8.56 -5.71
N ALA A 31 -1.98 -9.20 -6.75
CA ALA A 31 -1.89 -8.60 -8.08
C ALA A 31 -3.27 -8.19 -8.64
N VAL A 32 -4.27 -9.08 -8.57
CA VAL A 32 -5.62 -8.82 -9.10
C VAL A 32 -6.34 -7.68 -8.37
N HIS A 33 -6.01 -7.42 -7.11
CA HIS A 33 -6.62 -6.34 -6.32
C HIS A 33 -5.87 -5.00 -6.38
N SER A 34 -4.77 -4.91 -7.14
CA SER A 34 -3.92 -3.71 -7.24
C SER A 34 -4.59 -2.52 -7.94
N LEU A 35 -5.55 -2.79 -8.84
CA LEU A 35 -6.26 -1.77 -9.59
C LEU A 35 -7.18 -0.95 -8.67
N MET A 36 -7.18 0.37 -8.85
CA MET A 36 -8.02 1.30 -8.11
C MET A 36 -9.36 1.54 -8.81
N ASN A 37 -10.37 1.95 -8.03
CA ASN A 37 -11.60 2.46 -8.63
C ASN A 37 -11.28 3.77 -9.37
N GLU A 38 -11.68 3.86 -10.63
CA GLU A 38 -11.42 5.04 -11.49
C GLU A 38 -11.89 6.36 -10.89
N ARG A 39 -12.93 6.35 -10.04
CA ARG A 39 -13.40 7.57 -9.38
C ARG A 39 -12.38 8.16 -8.42
N LEU A 40 -11.43 7.36 -7.93
CA LEU A 40 -10.34 7.85 -7.10
C LEU A 40 -9.45 8.83 -7.87
N HIS A 41 -9.33 8.71 -9.19
CA HIS A 41 -8.57 9.67 -10.01
C HIS A 41 -9.08 11.11 -9.85
N TYR A 42 -10.40 11.29 -9.70
CA TYR A 42 -10.99 12.61 -9.47
C TYR A 42 -10.64 13.18 -8.10
N LEU A 43 -10.48 12.34 -7.07
CA LEU A 43 -10.03 12.80 -5.75
C LEU A 43 -8.64 13.43 -5.86
N PHE A 44 -7.72 12.79 -6.57
CA PHE A 44 -6.36 13.33 -6.76
C PHE A 44 -6.34 14.70 -7.44
N GLN A 45 -7.28 14.96 -8.35
CA GLN A 45 -7.39 16.25 -9.04
C GLN A 45 -7.84 17.40 -8.12
N THR A 46 -8.34 17.10 -6.91
CA THR A 46 -8.78 18.11 -5.95
C THR A 46 -7.65 18.69 -5.09
N PHE A 47 -6.49 18.01 -5.02
CA PHE A 47 -5.36 18.49 -4.24
C PHE A 47 -4.66 19.68 -4.92
N CYS A 48 -3.81 20.37 -4.17
CA CYS A 48 -2.92 21.38 -4.74
C CYS A 48 -1.68 20.68 -5.31
N ASN A 49 -1.09 21.23 -6.37
CA ASN A 49 0.16 20.69 -6.93
C ASN A 49 1.31 20.66 -5.90
N SER A 50 1.27 21.55 -4.90
CA SER A 50 2.25 21.63 -3.80
C SER A 50 1.87 20.78 -2.58
N SER A 51 0.84 19.95 -2.65
CA SER A 51 0.41 19.11 -1.54
C SER A 51 1.48 18.05 -1.23
N HIS A 52 1.80 17.90 0.05
CA HIS A 52 2.76 16.89 0.49
C HIS A 52 2.25 15.47 0.18
N PRO A 53 3.06 14.55 -0.38
CA PRO A 53 2.62 13.20 -0.73
C PRO A 53 1.97 12.43 0.42
N MET A 54 2.44 12.62 1.66
CA MET A 54 1.82 11.98 2.83
C MET A 54 0.40 12.50 3.12
N ALA A 55 0.11 13.77 2.86
CA ALA A 55 -1.24 14.33 3.00
C ALA A 55 -2.20 13.73 1.97
N ILE A 56 -1.73 13.56 0.73
CA ILE A 56 -2.48 12.90 -0.35
C ILE A 56 -2.74 11.43 0.01
N MET A 57 -1.71 10.72 0.48
CA MET A 57 -1.80 9.32 0.92
C MET A 57 -2.85 9.13 2.00
N LEU A 58 -2.83 9.97 3.04
CA LEU A 58 -3.80 9.93 4.13
C LEU A 58 -5.24 10.09 3.60
N ALA A 59 -5.49 11.11 2.78
CA ALA A 59 -6.82 11.36 2.23
C ALA A 59 -7.28 10.24 1.29
N ALA A 60 -6.40 9.76 0.41
CA ALA A 60 -6.72 8.71 -0.55
C ALA A 60 -7.02 7.37 0.14
N VAL A 61 -6.21 6.95 1.10
CA VAL A 61 -6.44 5.71 1.86
C VAL A 61 -7.70 5.81 2.70
N GLY A 62 -7.92 6.92 3.41
CA GLY A 62 -9.15 7.15 4.17
C GLY A 62 -10.41 7.09 3.29
N SER A 63 -10.34 7.64 2.06
CA SER A 63 -11.46 7.62 1.12
C SER A 63 -11.88 6.22 0.68
N LEU A 64 -10.99 5.21 0.78
CA LEU A 64 -11.34 3.82 0.45
C LEU A 64 -12.48 3.28 1.31
N SER A 65 -12.67 3.81 2.52
CA SER A 65 -13.82 3.47 3.36
C SER A 65 -15.17 3.75 2.67
N ALA A 66 -15.24 4.76 1.80
CA ALA A 66 -16.45 5.08 1.02
C ALA A 66 -16.67 4.11 -0.15
N PHE A 67 -15.62 3.48 -0.67
CA PHE A 67 -15.70 2.45 -1.71
C PHE A 67 -15.99 1.06 -1.14
N TYR A 68 -15.73 0.86 0.16
CA TYR A 68 -15.95 -0.39 0.87
C TYR A 68 -16.85 -0.19 2.11
N PRO A 69 -18.09 0.31 1.94
CA PRO A 69 -18.97 0.63 3.06
C PRO A 69 -19.40 -0.62 3.86
N ASP A 70 -19.46 -1.79 3.21
CA ASP A 70 -19.86 -3.05 3.85
C ASP A 70 -18.92 -3.46 5.00
N LEU A 71 -17.67 -3.00 4.97
CA LEU A 71 -16.67 -3.27 6.02
C LEU A 71 -16.94 -2.51 7.34
N LEU A 72 -18.00 -1.69 7.42
CA LEU A 72 -18.50 -1.18 8.69
C LEU A 72 -19.12 -2.29 9.55
N LYS A 73 -19.65 -3.35 8.93
CA LYS A 73 -20.12 -4.55 9.62
C LYS A 73 -19.09 -5.67 9.47
N PHE A 74 -17.87 -5.38 9.90
CA PHE A 74 -16.71 -6.23 9.68
C PHE A 74 -16.88 -7.59 10.34
N LYS A 75 -16.77 -8.67 9.54
CA LYS A 75 -16.84 -10.04 10.02
C LYS A 75 -15.51 -10.75 9.83
N GLU A 76 -15.39 -11.90 10.46
CA GLU A 76 -14.18 -12.71 10.36
C GLU A 76 -13.84 -13.14 8.92
N ALA A 77 -14.87 -13.43 8.13
CA ALA A 77 -14.72 -13.76 6.71
C ALA A 77 -14.14 -12.61 5.86
N ASP A 78 -14.20 -11.36 6.35
CA ASP A 78 -13.74 -10.19 5.62
C ASP A 78 -12.25 -9.85 5.89
N TYR A 79 -11.63 -10.46 6.92
CA TYR A 79 -10.25 -10.15 7.33
C TYR A 79 -9.25 -10.36 6.20
N GLU A 80 -9.21 -11.57 5.63
CA GLU A 80 -8.23 -11.96 4.63
C GLU A 80 -8.33 -11.05 3.38
N LEU A 81 -9.54 -10.90 2.84
CA LEU A 81 -9.73 -10.11 1.62
C LEU A 81 -9.41 -8.63 1.84
N THR A 82 -9.70 -8.10 3.04
CA THR A 82 -9.41 -6.70 3.37
C THR A 82 -7.90 -6.48 3.52
N ALA A 83 -7.19 -7.37 4.20
CA ALA A 83 -5.73 -7.31 4.32
C ALA A 83 -5.06 -7.38 2.94
N ILE A 84 -5.50 -8.31 2.08
CA ILE A 84 -5.01 -8.42 0.69
C ILE A 84 -5.26 -7.13 -0.09
N ARG A 85 -6.46 -6.55 0.01
CA ARG A 85 -6.79 -5.29 -0.66
C ARG A 85 -5.91 -4.14 -0.16
N MET A 86 -5.58 -4.08 1.13
CA MET A 86 -4.69 -3.06 1.66
C MET A 86 -3.28 -3.19 1.07
N ILE A 87 -2.69 -4.39 1.14
CA ILE A 87 -1.36 -4.67 0.58
C ILE A 87 -1.31 -4.36 -0.91
N ALA A 88 -2.36 -4.73 -1.65
CA ALA A 88 -2.42 -4.53 -3.09
C ALA A 88 -2.54 -3.05 -3.50
N LYS A 89 -3.26 -2.24 -2.72
CA LYS A 89 -3.68 -0.89 -3.14
C LYS A 89 -2.77 0.22 -2.65
N ILE A 90 -2.15 0.05 -1.48
CA ILE A 90 -1.23 1.05 -0.91
C ILE A 90 -0.10 1.41 -1.89
N PRO A 91 0.58 0.46 -2.57
CA PRO A 91 1.61 0.78 -3.56
C PRO A 91 1.09 1.62 -4.73
N THR A 92 -0.11 1.31 -5.22
CA THR A 92 -0.75 2.06 -6.32
C THR A 92 -1.04 3.50 -5.89
N ILE A 93 -1.60 3.71 -4.69
CA ILE A 93 -1.89 5.05 -4.16
C ILE A 93 -0.59 5.84 -3.90
N ALA A 94 0.45 5.18 -3.39
CA ALA A 94 1.76 5.82 -3.18
C ALA A 94 2.38 6.27 -4.51
N ALA A 95 2.34 5.43 -5.53
CA ALA A 95 2.83 5.79 -6.86
C ALA A 95 2.02 6.91 -7.50
N MET A 96 0.70 6.89 -7.37
CA MET A 96 -0.16 8.00 -7.82
C MET A 96 0.15 9.30 -7.09
N SER A 97 0.41 9.26 -5.77
CA SER A 97 0.77 10.43 -4.97
C SER A 97 2.10 11.04 -5.43
N TYR A 98 3.09 10.19 -5.72
CA TYR A 98 4.36 10.63 -6.30
C TYR A 98 4.17 11.25 -7.69
N LYS A 99 3.50 10.53 -8.62
CA LYS A 99 3.23 11.02 -9.98
C LYS A 99 2.50 12.36 -9.98
N TYR A 100 1.53 12.51 -9.09
CA TYR A 100 0.79 13.76 -8.91
C TYR A 100 1.73 14.90 -8.47
N SER A 101 2.59 14.66 -7.48
CA SER A 101 3.52 15.68 -6.96
C SER A 101 4.50 16.23 -8.00
N ILE A 102 4.79 15.45 -9.05
CA ILE A 102 5.70 15.85 -10.15
C ILE A 102 4.96 16.17 -11.46
N GLY A 103 3.62 16.21 -11.45
CA GLY A 103 2.81 16.55 -12.63
C GLY A 103 2.85 15.52 -13.77
N GLN A 104 3.08 14.25 -13.47
CA GLN A 104 3.13 13.16 -14.45
C GLN A 104 1.85 12.33 -14.47
N PRO A 105 1.52 11.66 -15.60
CA PRO A 105 0.36 10.77 -15.66
C PRO A 105 0.53 9.56 -14.75
N PHE A 106 -0.60 9.06 -14.23
CA PHE A 106 -0.63 7.83 -13.46
C PHE A 106 -0.32 6.61 -14.35
N ILE A 107 0.41 5.67 -13.78
CA ILE A 107 0.77 4.42 -14.43
C ILE A 107 -0.01 3.30 -13.76
N TYR A 108 -0.79 2.56 -14.53
CA TYR A 108 -1.59 1.45 -14.03
C TYR A 108 -0.71 0.26 -13.59
N PRO A 109 -1.17 -0.55 -12.61
CA PRO A 109 -0.53 -1.81 -12.28
C PRO A 109 -0.41 -2.76 -13.48
N ASP A 110 0.65 -3.55 -13.52
CA ASP A 110 0.89 -4.60 -14.51
C ASP A 110 1.04 -5.96 -13.81
N ASN A 111 0.08 -6.85 -14.04
CA ASN A 111 0.03 -8.17 -13.40
C ASN A 111 1.10 -9.14 -13.91
N SER A 112 1.84 -8.80 -14.97
CA SER A 112 2.97 -9.60 -15.45
C SER A 112 4.25 -9.37 -14.64
N LEU A 113 4.29 -8.31 -13.82
CA LEU A 113 5.42 -7.94 -12.97
C LEU A 113 5.20 -8.43 -11.54
N ASP A 114 6.30 -8.66 -10.82
CA ASP A 114 6.19 -8.90 -9.38
C ASP A 114 5.85 -7.63 -8.60
N PHE A 115 5.59 -7.78 -7.31
CA PHE A 115 5.15 -6.70 -6.43
C PHE A 115 6.09 -5.47 -6.46
N THR A 116 7.39 -5.70 -6.36
CA THR A 116 8.38 -4.63 -6.26
C THR A 116 8.66 -4.01 -7.63
N GLU A 117 8.74 -4.83 -8.67
CA GLU A 117 8.86 -4.41 -10.08
C GLU A 117 7.68 -3.54 -10.49
N ASN A 118 6.47 -3.98 -10.18
CA ASN A 118 5.26 -3.25 -10.48
C ASN A 118 5.24 -1.89 -9.77
N PHE A 119 5.59 -1.83 -8.49
CA PHE A 119 5.68 -0.55 -7.77
C PHE A 119 6.73 0.40 -8.37
N LEU A 120 7.93 -0.09 -8.70
CA LEU A 120 8.95 0.71 -9.38
C LEU A 120 8.47 1.24 -10.73
N ARG A 121 7.80 0.40 -11.52
CA ARG A 121 7.20 0.82 -12.79
C ARG A 121 6.15 1.90 -12.56
N MET A 122 5.27 1.74 -11.59
CA MET A 122 4.23 2.75 -11.32
C MET A 122 4.83 4.09 -10.88
N MET A 123 5.93 4.08 -10.12
CA MET A 123 6.64 5.29 -9.69
C MET A 123 7.34 6.00 -10.87
N PHE A 124 8.08 5.27 -11.70
CA PHE A 124 9.08 5.88 -12.57
C PHE A 124 8.83 5.75 -14.08
N ALA A 125 7.92 4.86 -14.52
CA ALA A 125 7.61 4.75 -15.94
C ALA A 125 6.93 6.01 -16.48
N THR A 126 7.11 6.31 -17.76
CA THR A 126 6.36 7.34 -18.47
C THR A 126 5.77 6.73 -19.75
N PRO A 127 4.71 7.32 -20.33
CA PRO A 127 4.18 6.85 -21.60
C PRO A 127 5.16 7.01 -22.77
N CYS A 128 6.20 7.83 -22.61
CA CYS A 128 7.13 8.19 -23.67
C CYS A 128 8.17 7.11 -23.98
N THR A 129 8.50 6.24 -23.02
CA THR A 129 9.55 5.22 -23.17
C THR A 129 9.20 3.96 -22.41
N LYS A 130 9.65 2.81 -22.93
CA LYS A 130 9.51 1.54 -22.22
C LYS A 130 10.36 1.57 -20.96
N TYR A 131 9.74 1.31 -19.81
CA TYR A 131 10.43 1.22 -18.54
C TYR A 131 11.00 -0.18 -18.32
N GLU A 132 12.29 -0.26 -18.03
CA GLU A 132 12.99 -1.50 -17.69
C GLU A 132 13.43 -1.45 -16.23
N VAL A 133 13.02 -2.45 -15.45
CA VAL A 133 13.33 -2.49 -14.02
C VAL A 133 14.79 -2.89 -13.84
N ASN A 134 15.56 -2.05 -13.16
CA ASN A 134 16.92 -2.41 -12.76
C ASN A 134 16.87 -3.44 -11.61
N PRO A 135 17.43 -4.67 -11.79
CA PRO A 135 17.40 -5.71 -10.77
C PRO A 135 18.06 -5.31 -9.45
N VAL A 136 19.08 -4.45 -9.48
CA VAL A 136 19.76 -3.96 -8.27
C VAL A 136 18.83 -3.08 -7.44
N ILE A 137 18.12 -2.16 -8.10
CA ILE A 137 17.16 -1.25 -7.45
C ILE A 137 15.97 -2.03 -6.90
N LYS A 138 15.44 -2.98 -7.69
CA LYS A 138 14.39 -3.92 -7.25
C LYS A 138 14.78 -4.64 -5.97
N ASN A 139 15.95 -5.28 -5.95
CA ASN A 139 16.40 -6.07 -4.80
C ASN A 139 16.65 -5.19 -3.56
N ALA A 140 17.16 -3.97 -3.75
CA ALA A 140 17.31 -3.01 -2.67
C ALA A 140 15.95 -2.61 -2.08
N LEU A 141 14.97 -2.29 -2.95
CA LEU A 141 13.64 -1.89 -2.50
C LEU A 141 12.88 -3.01 -1.80
N ASN A 142 12.98 -4.25 -2.30
CA ASN A 142 12.42 -5.42 -1.63
C ASN A 142 12.95 -5.56 -0.19
N LYS A 143 14.26 -5.35 0.02
CA LYS A 143 14.86 -5.34 1.36
C LYS A 143 14.34 -4.18 2.21
N ILE A 144 14.20 -2.99 1.65
CA ILE A 144 13.64 -1.83 2.36
C ILE A 144 12.23 -2.15 2.87
N PHE A 145 11.38 -2.74 2.03
CA PHE A 145 10.03 -3.12 2.45
C PHE A 145 10.03 -4.17 3.56
N ILE A 146 10.88 -5.21 3.46
CA ILE A 146 10.99 -6.22 4.51
C ILE A 146 11.45 -5.60 5.85
N LEU A 147 12.44 -4.71 5.81
CA LEU A 147 12.97 -4.05 7.02
C LEU A 147 11.96 -3.11 7.69
N HIS A 148 10.97 -2.62 6.94
CA HIS A 148 9.92 -1.73 7.44
C HIS A 148 8.55 -2.41 7.53
N ALA A 149 8.49 -3.75 7.39
CA ALA A 149 7.23 -4.47 7.29
C ALA A 149 6.43 -4.41 8.61
N ASP A 150 7.10 -4.51 9.75
CA ASP A 150 6.52 -4.32 11.08
C ASP A 150 7.59 -3.86 12.07
N HIS A 151 7.15 -3.17 13.14
CA HIS A 151 8.01 -2.78 14.24
C HIS A 151 7.21 -2.75 15.56
N GLU A 152 6.48 -3.84 15.81
CA GLU A 152 5.74 -4.12 17.05
C GLU A 152 4.74 -3.01 17.42
N GLN A 153 4.66 -2.62 18.70
CA GLN A 153 3.69 -1.65 19.23
C GLN A 153 4.18 -0.20 19.11
N ASN A 154 4.68 0.19 17.95
CA ASN A 154 5.04 1.58 17.67
C ASN A 154 3.80 2.51 17.65
N ALA A 155 4.03 3.83 17.59
CA ALA A 155 2.97 4.84 17.66
C ALA A 155 1.89 4.67 16.57
N SER A 156 2.30 4.41 15.32
CA SER A 156 1.36 4.19 14.21
C SER A 156 0.55 2.92 14.38
N THR A 157 1.19 1.79 14.73
CA THR A 157 0.48 0.52 14.97
C THR A 157 -0.51 0.65 16.12
N SER A 158 -0.10 1.29 17.21
CA SER A 158 -0.99 1.55 18.36
C SER A 158 -2.18 2.42 17.99
N THR A 159 -1.98 3.43 17.14
CA THR A 159 -3.05 4.32 16.66
C THR A 159 -4.08 3.55 15.81
N VAL A 160 -3.62 2.65 14.94
CA VAL A 160 -4.50 1.76 14.16
C VAL A 160 -5.32 0.88 15.09
N ARG A 161 -4.70 0.28 16.11
CA ARG A 161 -5.39 -0.57 17.10
C ARG A 161 -6.45 0.20 17.88
N ILE A 162 -6.13 1.42 18.32
CA ILE A 162 -7.06 2.27 19.07
C ILE A 162 -8.26 2.64 18.19
N ALA A 163 -8.04 3.08 16.95
CA ALA A 163 -9.13 3.39 16.01
C ALA A 163 -10.02 2.16 15.75
N GLY A 164 -9.39 1.00 15.50
CA GLY A 164 -10.10 -0.26 15.26
C GLY A 164 -10.92 -0.74 16.46
N SER A 165 -10.52 -0.44 17.69
CA SER A 165 -11.24 -0.87 18.90
C SER A 165 -12.67 -0.31 19.00
N SER A 166 -12.95 0.80 18.31
CA SER A 166 -14.30 1.38 18.19
C SER A 166 -15.18 0.72 17.12
N GLY A 167 -14.66 -0.26 16.37
CA GLY A 167 -15.33 -0.86 15.23
C GLY A 167 -15.24 -0.03 13.94
N ALA A 168 -14.26 0.87 13.84
CA ALA A 168 -14.07 1.70 12.66
C ALA A 168 -13.69 0.87 11.41
N ASN A 169 -14.06 1.39 10.23
CA ASN A 169 -13.74 0.77 8.95
C ASN A 169 -12.21 0.56 8.84
N PRO A 170 -11.72 -0.62 8.43
CA PRO A 170 -10.28 -0.91 8.38
C PRO A 170 -9.46 0.10 7.57
N PHE A 171 -9.96 0.60 6.43
CA PHE A 171 -9.25 1.62 5.64
C PHE A 171 -9.14 2.96 6.38
N ALA A 172 -10.17 3.33 7.14
CA ALA A 172 -10.13 4.50 8.01
C ALA A 172 -9.10 4.30 9.14
N CYS A 173 -9.01 3.11 9.72
CA CYS A 173 -7.99 2.78 10.72
C CYS A 173 -6.57 2.89 10.15
N ILE A 174 -6.30 2.37 8.95
CA ILE A 174 -4.97 2.52 8.33
C ILE A 174 -4.64 3.99 8.05
N SER A 175 -5.62 4.80 7.66
CA SER A 175 -5.43 6.24 7.48
C SER A 175 -4.94 6.94 8.77
N THR A 176 -5.44 6.55 9.95
CA THR A 176 -4.93 7.09 11.22
C THR A 176 -3.51 6.64 11.52
N GLY A 177 -3.15 5.41 11.13
CA GLY A 177 -1.77 4.92 11.17
C GLY A 177 -0.82 5.75 10.31
N ILE A 178 -1.23 6.09 9.08
CA ILE A 178 -0.47 6.97 8.17
C ILE A 178 -0.30 8.36 8.79
N ALA A 179 -1.36 8.91 9.39
CA ALA A 179 -1.31 10.20 10.09
C ALA A 179 -0.28 10.19 11.22
N SER A 180 -0.29 9.13 12.04
CA SER A 180 0.65 8.93 13.14
C SER A 180 2.08 8.74 12.64
N LEU A 181 2.26 8.00 11.54
CA LEU A 181 3.56 7.76 10.91
C LEU A 181 4.20 9.03 10.35
N TRP A 182 3.40 9.95 9.80
CA TRP A 182 3.90 11.18 9.18
C TRP A 182 4.57 12.15 10.18
N GLY A 183 4.33 12.00 11.48
CA GLY A 183 4.97 12.86 12.49
C GLY A 183 6.50 12.82 12.42
N PRO A 184 7.21 13.96 12.60
CA PRO A 184 8.67 14.04 12.48
C PRO A 184 9.41 13.23 13.56
N ALA A 185 8.73 12.88 14.66
CA ALA A 185 9.27 12.02 15.72
C ALA A 185 9.06 10.52 15.46
N HIS A 186 8.51 10.14 14.30
CA HIS A 186 8.25 8.75 13.93
C HIS A 186 8.73 8.48 12.49
N GLY A 187 7.85 8.19 11.53
CA GLY A 187 8.25 7.89 10.15
C GLY A 187 8.76 9.11 9.38
N GLY A 188 8.30 10.31 9.74
CA GLY A 188 8.80 11.56 9.16
C GLY A 188 10.25 11.90 9.54
N ALA A 189 10.88 11.14 10.44
CA ALA A 189 12.29 11.32 10.80
C ALA A 189 13.25 10.97 9.65
N ASN A 190 12.78 10.20 8.66
CA ASN A 190 13.56 9.81 7.48
C ASN A 190 13.40 10.76 6.28
N GLU A 191 12.51 11.74 6.40
CA GLU A 191 12.24 12.78 5.37
C GLU A 191 13.32 13.87 5.41
#